data_AF-A0A383DX51-F1
#
_entry.id   AF-A0A383DX51-F1
#
_cell.length_a   1.000
_cell.length_b   1.000
_cell.length_c   1.000
_cell.angle_alpha   90.00
_cell.angle_beta   90.00
_cell.angle_gamma   90.00
#
_symmetry.space_group_name_H-M   'P 1'
#
loop_
_entity.id
_entity.type
_entity.pdbx_description
1 polymer ?
#
loop_
_entity_poly.entity_id
_entity_poly.type
_entity_poly.pdbx_seq_one_letter_code
_entity_poly.pdbx_strand_id
1 'polypeptide(L)'
;MEVKIAIEELRKRKIFVATPMYGGMCCGMYTKSTADLATMSTQYQMDVRFFYLFNESLITRARNYLVDEFLRSPYTHLMFIDSDIHFNPNDVLSLAALADEEHGIIGGPYPKKCIAWEKVRNAVDAGLADEDPNKLELFTGDFVFNPAAGTSEIKINEPAECLEVGTGFMMIRREVFEKFR
;
A
#
# COMPACT_ATOMS: atom_id res chain seq x y z
N MET A 1 4.96 -11.71 -11.26
CA MET A 1 3.77 -12.03 -12.07
C MET A 1 3.47 -10.80 -12.92
N GLU A 2 3.27 -10.95 -14.23
CA GLU A 2 2.49 -9.94 -14.96
C GLU A 2 1.03 -10.23 -14.66
N VAL A 3 0.40 -9.44 -13.78
CA VAL A 3 -1.03 -9.59 -13.53
C VAL A 3 -1.75 -9.09 -14.78
N LYS A 4 -2.12 -10.01 -15.67
CA LYS A 4 -2.88 -9.70 -16.89
C LYS A 4 -4.34 -9.56 -16.54
N ILE A 5 -4.73 -8.37 -16.10
CA ILE A 5 -6.10 -8.05 -15.74
C ILE A 5 -6.75 -7.38 -16.93
N ALA A 6 -7.91 -7.90 -17.36
CA ALA A 6 -8.71 -7.21 -18.35
C ALA A 6 -9.13 -5.84 -17.80
N ILE A 7 -8.91 -4.78 -18.58
CA ILE A 7 -9.22 -3.41 -18.17
C ILE A 7 -10.70 -3.24 -17.82
N GLU A 8 -11.58 -4.03 -18.45
CA GLU A 8 -13.01 -4.10 -18.18
C GLU A 8 -13.32 -4.54 -16.75
N GLU A 9 -12.53 -5.45 -16.18
CA GLU A 9 -12.68 -5.86 -14.78
C GLU A 9 -12.21 -4.75 -13.83
N LEU A 10 -11.09 -4.09 -14.14
CA LEU A 10 -10.59 -2.96 -13.36
C LEU A 10 -11.60 -1.81 -13.30
N ARG A 11 -12.32 -1.52 -14.40
CA ARG A 11 -13.37 -0.48 -14.43
C ARG A 11 -14.53 -0.75 -13.47
N LYS A 12 -14.79 -2.01 -13.10
CA LYS A 12 -15.80 -2.35 -12.08
C LYS A 12 -15.33 -2.01 -10.66
N ARG A 13 -14.02 -1.92 -10.44
CA ARG A 13 -13.39 -1.61 -9.15
C ARG A 13 -13.37 -0.09 -8.97
N LYS A 14 -14.39 0.44 -8.29
CA LYS A 14 -14.43 1.85 -7.87
C LYS A 14 -13.54 2.06 -6.65
N ILE A 15 -12.42 2.77 -6.80
CA ILE A 15 -11.40 2.94 -5.76
C ILE A 15 -11.53 4.30 -5.07
N PHE A 16 -11.60 4.28 -3.74
CA PHE A 16 -11.56 5.45 -2.88
C PHE A 16 -10.19 5.52 -2.21
N VAL A 17 -9.31 6.37 -2.72
CA VAL A 17 -8.00 6.64 -2.13
C VAL A 17 -8.18 7.53 -0.90
N ALA A 18 -7.81 7.01 0.26
CA ALA A 18 -7.97 7.65 1.55
C ALA A 18 -6.60 7.92 2.17
N THR A 19 -6.23 9.20 2.26
CA THR A 19 -4.91 9.60 2.79
C THR A 19 -5.05 10.53 3.99
N PRO A 20 -4.64 10.10 5.19
CA PRO A 20 -4.48 11.01 6.31
C PRO A 20 -3.23 11.89 6.11
N MET A 21 -3.37 13.20 6.32
CA MET A 21 -2.30 14.18 6.16
C MET A 21 -2.17 15.06 7.40
N TYR A 22 -1.24 14.71 8.28
CA TYR A 22 -0.92 15.52 9.45
C TYR A 22 -0.36 16.89 9.00
N GLY A 23 -0.96 17.97 9.51
CA GLY A 23 -0.59 19.34 9.12
C GLY A 23 -0.86 19.68 7.66
N GLY A 24 -1.65 18.88 6.94
CA GLY A 24 -1.86 19.05 5.49
C GLY A 24 -0.63 18.73 4.65
N MET A 25 0.36 18.03 5.21
CA MET A 25 1.63 17.74 4.55
C MET A 25 1.63 16.37 3.87
N CYS A 26 2.29 16.31 2.72
CA CYS A 26 2.64 15.08 2.03
C CYS A 26 4.04 15.19 1.43
N CYS A 27 4.69 14.04 1.22
CA CYS A 27 5.98 13.97 0.56
C CYS A 27 5.84 14.22 -0.94
N GLY A 28 6.83 14.87 -1.57
CA GLY A 28 6.80 15.14 -3.01
C GLY A 28 6.64 13.89 -3.88
N MET A 29 7.23 12.76 -3.45
CA MET A 29 7.09 11.48 -4.14
C MET A 29 5.67 10.93 -4.08
N TYR A 30 4.99 11.05 -2.92
CA TYR A 30 3.57 10.71 -2.81
C TYR A 30 2.73 11.58 -3.75
N THR A 31 2.97 12.90 -3.78
CA THR A 31 2.25 13.84 -4.65
C THR A 31 2.38 13.43 -6.11
N LYS A 32 3.60 13.13 -6.56
CA LYS A 32 3.84 12.63 -7.91
C LYS A 32 3.05 11.34 -8.18
N SER A 33 3.12 10.34 -7.30
CA SER A 33 2.41 9.07 -7.46
C SER A 33 0.90 9.23 -7.55
N THR A 34 0.29 10.12 -6.76
CA THR A 34 -1.15 10.39 -6.85
C THR A 34 -1.55 11.06 -8.16
N ALA A 35 -0.72 11.98 -8.67
CA ALA A 35 -0.96 12.62 -9.98
C ALA A 35 -0.85 11.61 -11.14
N ASP A 36 0.16 10.74 -11.08
CA ASP A 36 0.33 9.66 -12.06
C ASP A 36 -0.83 8.66 -12.00
N LEU A 37 -1.28 8.30 -10.79
CA LEU A 37 -2.45 7.44 -10.59
C LEU A 37 -3.73 8.06 -11.15
N ALA A 38 -3.99 9.35 -10.91
CA ALA A 38 -5.15 10.05 -11.44
C ALA A 38 -5.15 10.11 -12.98
N THR A 39 -3.97 10.31 -13.58
CA THR A 39 -3.80 10.32 -15.03
C THR A 39 -4.05 8.93 -15.61
N MET A 40 -3.43 7.90 -15.03
CA MET A 40 -3.59 6.52 -15.48
C MET A 40 -5.01 6.01 -15.28
N SER A 41 -5.67 6.33 -14.17
CA SER A 41 -7.07 5.96 -13.95
C SER A 41 -8.00 6.59 -14.99
N THR A 42 -7.74 7.84 -15.37
CA THR A 42 -8.48 8.52 -16.43
C THR A 42 -8.27 7.85 -17.79
N GLN A 43 -7.02 7.52 -18.14
CA GLN A 43 -6.69 6.82 -19.38
C GLN A 43 -7.40 5.46 -19.48
N TYR A 44 -7.50 4.74 -18.36
CA TYR A 44 -8.16 3.45 -18.30
C TYR A 44 -9.67 3.52 -18.03
N GLN A 45 -10.24 4.73 -17.91
CA GLN A 45 -11.65 4.98 -17.61
C GLN A 45 -12.09 4.33 -16.29
N MET A 46 -11.19 4.30 -15.31
CA MET A 46 -11.45 3.82 -13.96
C MET A 46 -12.00 4.93 -13.08
N ASP A 47 -12.92 4.57 -12.19
CA ASP A 47 -13.48 5.47 -11.19
C ASP A 47 -12.60 5.45 -9.93
N VAL A 48 -11.72 6.46 -9.82
CA VAL A 48 -10.81 6.65 -8.69
C VAL A 48 -11.08 8.02 -8.06
N ARG A 49 -11.39 8.04 -6.77
CA ARG A 49 -11.56 9.28 -6.00
C ARG A 49 -10.50 9.41 -4.94
N PHE A 50 -9.87 10.58 -4.89
CA PHE A 50 -8.95 10.95 -3.83
C PHE A 50 -9.70 11.70 -2.73
N PHE A 51 -9.48 11.30 -1.49
CA PHE A 51 -9.97 11.97 -0.30
C PHE A 51 -8.83 12.15 0.71
N TYR A 52 -8.60 13.40 1.09
CA TYR A 52 -7.52 13.79 1.97
C TYR A 52 -8.10 14.32 3.28
N LEU A 53 -7.74 13.67 4.39
CA LEU A 53 -8.13 14.12 5.72
C LEU A 53 -6.98 14.92 6.33
N PHE A 54 -7.20 16.21 6.53
CA PHE A 54 -6.20 17.12 7.07
C PHE A 54 -6.31 17.26 8.59
N ASN A 55 -5.16 17.51 9.25
CA ASN A 55 -5.08 18.00 10.63
C ASN A 55 -5.70 17.08 11.69
N GLU A 56 -5.69 15.77 11.45
CA GLU A 56 -5.98 14.77 12.47
C GLU A 56 -4.67 14.27 13.10
N SER A 57 -4.57 14.33 14.43
CA SER A 57 -3.35 14.00 15.17
C SER A 57 -3.21 12.52 15.48
N LEU A 58 -4.33 11.79 15.57
CA LEU A 58 -4.33 10.37 15.91
C LEU A 58 -4.69 9.52 14.68
N ILE A 59 -3.73 8.73 14.20
CA ILE A 59 -3.89 7.94 12.96
C ILE A 59 -5.07 6.96 13.01
N THR A 60 -5.36 6.36 14.16
CA THR A 60 -6.51 5.44 14.31
C THR A 60 -7.84 6.18 14.15
N ARG A 61 -7.95 7.39 14.71
CA ARG A 61 -9.12 8.25 14.53
C ARG A 61 -9.22 8.75 13.09
N ALA A 62 -8.11 9.15 12.48
CA ALA A 62 -8.05 9.58 11.09
C ALA A 62 -8.62 8.51 10.15
N ARG A 63 -8.17 7.27 10.32
CA ARG A 63 -8.63 6.15 9.50
C ARG A 63 -10.10 5.81 9.75
N ASN A 64 -10.60 5.92 10.98
CA ASN A 64 -12.03 5.76 11.24
C ASN A 64 -12.88 6.82 10.49
N TYR A 65 -12.46 8.09 10.47
CA TYR A 65 -13.16 9.11 9.69
C TYR A 65 -13.10 8.87 8.18
N LEU A 66 -11.96 8.39 7.68
CA LEU A 66 -11.80 8.00 6.29
C LEU A 66 -12.70 6.81 5.91
N VAL A 67 -12.82 5.80 6.78
CA VAL A 67 -13.76 4.69 6.60
C VAL A 67 -15.20 5.18 6.61
N ASP A 68 -15.58 6.07 7.53
CA ASP A 68 -16.93 6.63 7.58
C ASP A 68 -17.30 7.36 6.27
N GLU A 69 -16.42 8.23 5.77
CA GLU A 69 -16.62 8.91 4.49
C GLU A 69 -16.70 7.92 3.32
N PHE A 70 -15.83 6.92 3.30
CA PHE A 70 -15.87 5.85 2.30
C PHE A 70 -17.20 5.11 2.34
N LEU A 71 -17.69 4.72 3.51
CA LEU A 71 -18.94 3.96 3.65
C LEU A 71 -20.17 4.75 3.19
N ARG A 72 -20.15 6.09 3.30
CA ARG A 72 -21.19 6.99 2.77
C ARG A 72 -21.13 7.19 1.25
N SER A 73 -20.05 6.77 0.61
CA SER A 73 -19.83 6.86 -0.84
C SER A 73 -20.28 5.58 -1.57
N PRO A 74 -20.40 5.57 -2.93
CA PRO A 74 -20.71 4.37 -3.70
C PRO A 74 -19.47 3.54 -4.10
N TYR A 75 -18.29 3.82 -3.54
CA TYR A 75 -17.04 3.17 -3.92
C TYR A 75 -16.94 1.76 -3.34
N THR A 76 -16.25 0.85 -4.03
CA THR A 76 -16.22 -0.58 -3.70
C THR A 76 -14.93 -0.99 -2.99
N HIS A 77 -13.85 -0.24 -3.20
CA HIS A 77 -12.54 -0.52 -2.63
C HIS A 77 -12.02 0.73 -1.93
N LEU A 78 -11.62 0.60 -0.67
CA LEU A 78 -10.91 1.61 0.09
C LEU A 78 -9.42 1.36 -0.04
N MET A 79 -8.68 2.33 -0.57
CA MET A 79 -7.23 2.28 -0.65
C MET A 79 -6.63 3.27 0.33
N PHE A 80 -6.10 2.78 1.46
CA PHE A 80 -5.31 3.58 2.37
C PHE A 80 -3.92 3.82 1.80
N ILE A 81 -3.51 5.09 1.75
CA ILE A 81 -2.15 5.49 1.40
C ILE A 81 -1.68 6.52 2.43
N ASP A 82 -0.61 6.25 3.18
CA ASP A 82 0.00 7.25 4.06
C ASP A 82 0.71 8.32 3.20
N SER A 83 0.68 9.59 3.64
CA SER A 83 1.12 10.74 2.83
C SER A 83 2.63 10.82 2.58
N ASP A 84 3.40 9.89 3.15
CA ASP A 84 4.84 9.75 3.00
C ASP A 84 5.27 8.49 2.23
N ILE A 85 4.31 7.76 1.65
CA ILE A 85 4.59 6.57 0.84
C ILE A 85 4.69 6.94 -0.64
N HIS A 86 5.83 6.60 -1.23
CA HIS A 86 6.03 6.54 -2.69
C HIS A 86 5.52 5.20 -3.21
N PHE A 87 4.73 5.22 -4.28
CA PHE A 87 4.18 4.00 -4.89
C PHE A 87 4.15 4.09 -6.42
N ASN A 88 4.19 2.95 -7.10
CA ASN A 88 3.86 2.88 -8.52
C ASN A 88 2.33 2.81 -8.66
N PRO A 89 1.69 3.65 -9.50
CA PRO A 89 0.25 3.57 -9.70
C PRO A 89 -0.27 2.18 -10.10
N ASN A 90 0.53 1.40 -10.82
CA ASN A 90 0.18 0.02 -11.20
C ASN A 90 0.02 -0.90 -9.98
N ASP A 91 0.69 -0.60 -8.86
CA ASP A 91 0.55 -1.38 -7.63
C ASP A 91 -0.86 -1.20 -7.05
N VAL A 92 -1.43 0.01 -7.11
CA VAL A 92 -2.82 0.28 -6.69
C VAL A 92 -3.81 -0.50 -7.55
N LEU A 93 -3.59 -0.56 -8.87
CA LEU A 93 -4.45 -1.32 -9.77
C LEU A 93 -4.33 -2.83 -9.53
N SER A 94 -3.11 -3.31 -9.29
CA SER A 94 -2.84 -4.71 -8.98
C SER A 94 -3.53 -5.12 -7.68
N LEU A 95 -3.42 -4.31 -6.63
CA LEU A 95 -4.13 -4.53 -5.36
C LEU A 95 -5.64 -4.54 -5.56
N ALA A 96 -6.19 -3.63 -6.37
CA ALA A 96 -7.64 -3.58 -6.64
C ALA A 96 -8.15 -4.81 -7.41
N ALA A 97 -7.30 -5.44 -8.22
CA ALA A 97 -7.66 -6.66 -8.94
C ALA A 97 -7.50 -7.92 -8.07
N LEU A 98 -6.47 -7.96 -7.23
CA LEU A 98 -6.23 -9.05 -6.29
C LEU A 98 -7.21 -9.02 -5.10
N ALA A 99 -7.79 -7.86 -4.78
CA ALA A 99 -8.82 -7.74 -3.76
C ALA A 99 -10.14 -8.37 -4.24
N ASP A 100 -10.37 -9.63 -3.87
CA ASP A 100 -11.53 -10.42 -4.26
C ASP A 100 -12.25 -11.04 -3.04
N GLU A 101 -13.08 -12.06 -3.23
CA GLU A 101 -13.91 -12.65 -2.16
C GLU A 101 -13.10 -13.41 -1.12
N GLU A 102 -11.96 -13.95 -1.53
CA GLU A 102 -11.01 -14.64 -0.67
C GLU A 102 -10.04 -13.62 -0.03
N HIS A 103 -9.69 -12.56 -0.76
CA HIS A 103 -8.72 -11.54 -0.35
C HIS A 103 -9.41 -10.19 -0.05
N GLY A 104 -10.27 -10.18 0.98
CA GLY A 104 -11.01 -8.96 1.36
C GLY A 104 -10.13 -7.78 1.82
N ILE A 105 -8.94 -8.08 2.35
CA ILE A 105 -7.92 -7.11 2.78
C ILE A 105 -6.60 -7.54 2.14
N ILE A 106 -5.93 -6.62 1.45
CA ILE A 106 -4.61 -6.87 0.85
C ILE A 106 -3.71 -5.64 1.02
N GLY A 107 -2.51 -5.85 1.55
CA GLY A 107 -1.51 -4.79 1.72
C GLY A 107 -0.34 -4.97 0.75
N GLY A 108 0.18 -3.86 0.24
CA GLY A 108 1.47 -3.87 -0.45
C GLY A 108 2.58 -3.62 0.57
N PRO A 109 3.60 -4.50 0.70
CA PRO A 109 4.67 -4.28 1.65
C PRO A 109 5.50 -3.06 1.28
N TYR A 110 5.80 -2.23 2.27
CA TYR A 110 6.68 -1.07 2.14
C TYR A 110 7.74 -1.09 3.24
N PRO A 111 8.91 -0.45 3.03
CA PRO A 111 9.97 -0.44 4.03
C PRO A 111 9.55 0.32 5.30
N LYS A 112 9.97 -0.19 6.45
CA LYS A 112 9.94 0.50 7.74
C LYS A 112 10.78 1.78 7.66
N LYS A 113 10.44 2.75 8.50
CA LYS A 113 11.23 4.00 8.66
C LYS A 113 12.53 3.80 9.45
N CYS A 114 12.90 2.55 9.69
CA CYS A 114 14.04 2.15 10.51
C CYS A 114 15.10 1.55 9.59
N ILE A 115 16.37 1.86 9.85
CA ILE A 115 17.47 1.17 9.18
C ILE A 115 17.66 -0.18 9.88
N ALA A 116 17.70 -1.26 9.09
CA ALA A 116 18.06 -2.60 9.53
C ALA A 116 19.57 -2.69 9.82
N TRP A 117 20.03 -2.03 10.89
CA TRP A 117 21.45 -1.91 11.22
C TRP A 117 22.16 -3.26 11.35
N GLU A 118 21.45 -4.30 11.79
CA GLU A 118 21.95 -5.66 11.85
C GLU A 118 22.30 -6.22 10.46
N LYS A 119 21.47 -5.96 9.45
CA LYS A 119 21.71 -6.39 8.06
C LYS A 119 22.87 -5.60 7.45
N VAL A 120 22.91 -4.28 7.70
CA VAL A 120 24.01 -3.41 7.28
C VAL A 120 25.34 -3.90 7.87
N ARG A 121 25.40 -4.15 9.19
CA ARG A 121 26.60 -4.69 9.84
C ARG A 121 27.03 -6.01 9.21
N ASN A 122 26.11 -6.95 9.04
CA ASN A 122 26.44 -8.26 8.44
C ASN A 122 26.98 -8.12 7.01
N ALA A 123 26.47 -7.16 6.22
CA ALA A 123 26.97 -6.90 4.87
C ALA A 123 28.40 -6.31 4.88
N VAL A 124 28.70 -5.44 5.84
CA VAL A 124 30.07 -4.93 6.09
C VAL A 124 31.00 -6.07 6.49
N ASP A 125 30.61 -6.88 7.48
CA ASP A 125 31.42 -8.01 7.96
C ASP A 125 31.70 -9.04 6.87
N ALA A 126 30.80 -9.16 5.87
CA ALA A 126 30.94 -10.02 4.71
C ALA A 126 31.75 -9.39 3.55
N GLY A 127 32.27 -8.17 3.70
CA GLY A 127 33.07 -7.46 2.69
C GLY A 127 32.25 -6.98 1.47
N LEU A 128 30.92 -6.99 1.55
CA LEU A 128 30.04 -6.64 0.40
C LEU A 128 30.13 -5.16 0.00
N ALA A 129 30.75 -4.34 0.84
CA ALA A 129 30.88 -2.90 0.69
C ALA A 129 32.34 -2.42 0.54
N ASP A 130 33.31 -3.34 0.46
CA ASP A 130 34.74 -3.01 0.46
C ASP A 130 35.16 -2.18 -0.78
N GLU A 131 34.57 -2.47 -1.93
CA GLU A 131 34.83 -1.74 -3.19
C GLU A 131 33.97 -0.47 -3.32
N ASP A 132 32.74 -0.51 -2.80
CA ASP A 132 31.77 0.58 -2.90
C ASP A 132 30.83 0.58 -1.69
N PRO A 133 30.93 1.56 -0.78
CA PRO A 133 30.08 1.64 0.40
C PRO A 133 28.60 1.87 0.06
N ASN A 134 28.27 2.41 -1.12
CA ASN A 134 26.87 2.66 -1.51
C ASN A 134 26.07 1.36 -1.69
N LYS A 135 26.74 0.21 -1.86
CA LYS A 135 26.07 -1.11 -1.88
C LYS A 135 25.31 -1.40 -0.59
N LEU A 136 25.65 -0.76 0.53
CA LEU A 136 24.96 -0.91 1.80
C LEU A 136 23.50 -0.44 1.76
N GLU A 137 23.13 0.45 0.83
CA GLU A 137 21.74 0.92 0.66
C GLU A 137 20.76 -0.25 0.44
N LEU A 138 21.21 -1.32 -0.23
CA LEU A 138 20.42 -2.53 -0.50
C LEU A 138 20.11 -3.36 0.75
N PHE A 139 20.84 -3.13 1.85
CA PHE A 139 20.71 -3.88 3.11
C PHE A 139 20.05 -3.05 4.22
N THR A 140 19.64 -1.81 3.94
CA THR A 140 18.99 -0.94 4.93
C THR A 140 17.54 -1.31 5.20
N GLY A 141 16.91 -2.04 4.26
CA GLY A 141 15.48 -2.28 4.25
C GLY A 141 15.02 -3.38 5.23
N ASP A 142 13.94 -3.09 5.93
CA ASP A 142 13.08 -4.07 6.57
C ASP A 142 11.62 -3.75 6.26
N PHE A 143 10.79 -4.74 5.97
CA PHE A 143 9.44 -4.51 5.43
C PHE A 143 8.35 -4.70 6.48
N VAL A 144 7.25 -3.96 6.35
CA VAL A 144 6.13 -4.00 7.30
C VAL A 144 5.15 -5.12 6.94
N PHE A 145 5.51 -6.38 7.22
CA PHE A 145 4.57 -7.50 7.23
C PHE A 145 5.11 -8.66 8.07
N ASN A 146 4.21 -9.48 8.63
CA ASN A 146 4.53 -10.68 9.38
C ASN A 146 3.85 -11.88 8.72
N PRO A 147 4.61 -12.83 8.13
CA PRO A 147 4.05 -14.02 7.49
C PRO A 147 3.19 -14.86 8.44
N ALA A 148 2.26 -15.64 7.89
CA ALA A 148 1.53 -16.65 8.65
C ALA A 148 2.47 -17.64 9.38
N ALA A 149 1.99 -18.21 10.49
CA ALA A 149 2.77 -19.17 11.27
C ALA A 149 3.12 -20.40 10.42
N GLY A 150 4.41 -20.77 10.39
CA GLY A 150 4.91 -21.89 9.60
C GLY A 150 5.32 -21.53 8.17
N THR A 151 5.18 -20.27 7.75
CA THR A 151 5.66 -19.82 6.43
C THR A 151 7.19 -19.67 6.44
N SER A 152 7.88 -20.56 5.73
CA SER A 152 9.34 -20.52 5.53
C SER A 152 9.75 -19.83 4.24
N GLU A 153 8.86 -19.79 3.25
CA GLU A 153 9.11 -19.24 1.92
C GLU A 153 7.89 -18.45 1.44
N ILE A 154 8.13 -17.39 0.68
CA ILE A 154 7.09 -16.54 0.12
C ILE A 154 7.31 -16.44 -1.38
N LYS A 155 6.30 -16.82 -2.14
CA LYS A 155 6.29 -16.61 -3.58
C LYS A 155 6.00 -15.15 -3.87
N ILE A 156 6.97 -14.45 -4.46
CA ILE A 156 6.89 -13.01 -4.77
C ILE A 156 5.79 -12.70 -5.81
N ASN A 157 5.30 -13.72 -6.52
CA ASN A 157 4.38 -13.59 -7.63
C ASN A 157 2.91 -13.88 -7.30
N GLU A 158 2.57 -14.20 -6.05
CA GLU A 158 1.19 -14.45 -5.59
C GLU A 158 0.96 -13.76 -4.23
N PRO A 159 -0.30 -13.44 -3.86
CA PRO A 159 -0.61 -12.99 -2.50
C PRO A 159 -0.14 -14.03 -1.48
N ALA A 160 0.41 -13.55 -0.37
CA ALA A 160 0.84 -14.39 0.74
C ALA A 160 0.04 -14.07 2.00
N GLU A 161 -0.40 -15.11 2.70
CA GLU A 161 -1.10 -14.95 3.96
C GLU A 161 -0.15 -14.40 5.05
N CYS A 162 -0.62 -13.40 5.78
CA CYS A 162 0.13 -12.72 6.82
C CYS A 162 -0.71 -12.57 8.08
N LEU A 163 -0.05 -12.64 9.24
CA LEU A 163 -0.67 -12.32 10.53
C LEU A 163 -0.91 -10.81 10.65
N GLU A 164 0.03 -10.02 10.14
CA GLU A 164 -0.01 -8.56 10.21
C GLU A 164 0.58 -7.98 8.92
N VAL A 165 -0.01 -6.86 8.46
CA VAL A 165 0.49 -6.09 7.31
C VAL A 165 0.47 -4.61 7.63
N GLY A 166 1.43 -3.88 7.06
CA GLY A 166 1.45 -2.43 7.08
C GLY A 166 0.16 -1.84 6.53
N THR A 167 -0.43 -0.93 7.29
CA THR A 167 -1.74 -0.34 7.00
C THR A 167 -1.65 0.99 6.26
N GLY A 168 -0.43 1.44 5.95
CA GLY A 168 -0.16 2.66 5.19
C GLY A 168 -0.26 2.48 3.68
N PHE A 169 -0.29 1.26 3.16
CA PHE A 169 -0.51 0.98 1.73
C PHE A 169 -1.36 -0.28 1.58
N MET A 170 -2.67 -0.13 1.76
CA MET A 170 -3.58 -1.24 1.98
C MET A 170 -4.93 -1.02 1.30
N MET A 171 -5.38 -2.04 0.56
CA MET A 171 -6.67 -2.11 -0.10
C MET A 171 -7.63 -2.95 0.73
N ILE A 172 -8.83 -2.44 0.96
CA ILE A 172 -9.90 -3.13 1.67
C ILE A 172 -11.18 -3.07 0.83
N ARG A 173 -11.82 -4.22 0.65
CA ARG A 173 -13.14 -4.31 0.03
C ARG A 173 -14.23 -3.77 0.94
N ARG A 174 -15.22 -3.07 0.38
CA ARG A 174 -16.39 -2.56 1.12
C ARG A 174 -17.05 -3.64 1.99
N GLU A 175 -17.20 -4.84 1.44
CA GLU A 175 -17.90 -5.94 2.08
C GLU A 175 -17.23 -6.39 3.39
N VAL A 176 -15.93 -6.11 3.58
CA VAL A 176 -15.23 -6.37 4.86
C VAL A 176 -15.83 -5.53 5.98
N PHE A 177 -16.08 -4.25 5.74
CA PHE A 177 -16.70 -3.36 6.72
C PHE A 177 -18.17 -3.68 6.96
N GLU A 178 -18.88 -4.12 5.93
CA GLU A 178 -20.29 -4.50 6.02
C GLU A 178 -20.48 -5.80 6.82
N LYS A 179 -19.56 -6.77 6.69
CA LYS A 179 -19.55 -7.99 7.51
C LYS A 179 -19.21 -7.73 8.98
N PHE A 180 -18.51 -6.63 9.27
CA PHE A 180 -18.10 -6.27 10.64
C PHE A 180 -19.21 -5.55 11.43
N ARG A 181 -20.25 -5.03 10.75
CA ARG A 181 -21.41 -4.39 11.38
C ARG A 181 -22.36 -5.40 12.00
#